data_AF-A0A8J7KTS6-F1
#
_entry.id   AF-A0A8J7KTS6-F1
#
_cell.length_a   1.000
_cell.length_b   1.000
_cell.length_c   1.000
_cell.angle_alpha   90.00
_cell.angle_beta   90.00
_cell.angle_gamma   90.00
#
_symmetry.space_group_name_H-M   'P 1'
#
loop_
_entity.id
_entity.type
_entity.pdbx_description
1 polymer ?
#
loop_
_entity_poly.entity_id
_entity_poly.type
_entity_poly.pdbx_seq_one_letter_code
_entity_poly.pdbx_strand_id
1 'polypeptide(L)'
;MSLSIQGNSSFLLNRTLSHEDVQRAINSSSKEEAAHVDIWEKVKDWFCGTNTSEALEKIYELKHNNDEPDTESILKKVAAFYQLKEMAYPVYQDRFQTSITPNEDGAYTFSFSIKDVMDERALVYGNTEKDIYSLKERELTNNSELLDYNTVIREGLDVALNQVKYDDEKNKLEGVCLANQGRVNLHLLHEETKQEMGINQHLAQKWVSLQMKCFDYYAAQRSSLDSIDGLDITSVIGTENEWIHHFAQSINEIKRNTRGNLAKEFNNEIK
;
A
#
# COMPACT_ATOMS: atom_id res chain seq x y z
N MET A 1 44.53 11.00 -12.55
CA MET A 1 43.30 11.61 -12.01
C MET A 1 42.13 10.76 -12.42
N SER A 2 41.49 10.12 -11.44
CA SER A 2 40.16 9.53 -11.55
C SER A 2 39.69 9.28 -10.12
N LEU A 3 38.68 10.05 -9.71
CA LEU A 3 38.11 10.09 -8.37
C LEU A 3 37.28 8.81 -8.12
N SER A 4 37.50 8.19 -6.97
CA SER A 4 36.62 7.16 -6.42
C SER A 4 35.42 7.83 -5.75
N ILE A 5 34.21 7.46 -6.14
CA ILE A 5 33.00 7.73 -5.35
C ILE A 5 32.60 6.41 -4.70
N GLN A 6 32.77 6.37 -3.38
CA GLN A 6 32.32 5.33 -2.49
C GLN A 6 30.87 5.66 -2.10
N GLY A 7 29.91 4.96 -2.71
CA GLY A 7 28.52 4.97 -2.29
C GLY A 7 28.22 3.71 -1.49
N ASN A 8 28.19 3.81 -0.16
CA ASN A 8 27.63 2.77 0.70
C ASN A 8 26.11 2.77 0.52
N SER A 9 25.60 1.88 -0.33
CA SER A 9 24.19 1.48 -0.35
C SER A 9 24.06 0.17 0.42
N SER A 10 23.68 0.28 1.69
CA SER A 10 23.26 -0.85 2.51
C SER A 10 21.80 -1.18 2.21
N PHE A 11 21.53 -1.78 1.04
CA PHE A 11 20.30 -2.51 0.77
C PHE A 11 20.65 -3.83 0.07
N LEU A 12 21.05 -4.81 0.87
CA LEU A 12 21.15 -6.20 0.44
C LEU A 12 19.87 -6.93 0.85
N LEU A 13 18.86 -6.88 -0.02
CA LEU A 13 17.88 -7.95 -0.13
C LEU A 13 17.88 -8.48 -1.56
N ASN A 14 19.07 -8.85 -2.05
CA ASN A 14 19.18 -9.88 -3.08
C ASN A 14 19.04 -11.24 -2.38
N ARG A 15 17.80 -11.66 -2.10
CA ARG A 15 17.51 -13.09 -1.95
C ARG A 15 17.06 -13.60 -3.30
N THR A 16 18.01 -13.89 -4.16
CA THR A 16 17.79 -14.85 -5.25
C THR A 16 17.62 -16.21 -4.58
N LEU A 17 16.39 -16.72 -4.53
CA LEU A 17 16.13 -18.07 -4.02
C LEU A 17 16.93 -19.05 -4.87
N SER A 18 17.82 -19.80 -4.22
CA SER A 18 18.64 -20.78 -4.91
C SER A 18 17.81 -22.02 -5.24
N HIS A 19 18.22 -22.77 -6.26
CA HIS A 19 17.64 -24.10 -6.56
C HIS A 19 17.66 -25.02 -5.31
N GLU A 20 18.60 -24.81 -4.39
CA GLU A 20 18.70 -25.55 -3.12
C GLU A 20 17.62 -25.18 -2.11
N ASP A 21 17.11 -23.94 -2.10
CA ASP A 21 16.00 -23.55 -1.22
C ASP A 21 14.66 -24.12 -1.72
N VAL A 22 14.50 -24.21 -3.04
CA VAL A 22 13.40 -24.96 -3.68
C VAL A 22 13.51 -26.46 -3.38
N GLN A 23 14.72 -27.02 -3.42
CA GLN A 23 14.94 -28.43 -3.07
C GLN A 23 14.79 -28.72 -1.57
N ARG A 24 15.06 -27.74 -0.71
CA ARG A 24 14.80 -27.82 0.73
C ARG A 24 13.29 -27.82 0.99
N ALA A 25 12.52 -27.01 0.27
CA ALA A 25 11.05 -27.07 0.30
C ALA A 25 10.49 -28.41 -0.24
N ILE A 26 11.12 -28.99 -1.28
CA ILE A 26 10.79 -30.33 -1.81
C ILE A 26 11.05 -31.45 -0.78
N ASN A 27 12.02 -31.28 0.12
CA ASN A 27 12.47 -32.33 1.05
C ASN A 27 12.06 -32.08 2.52
N SER A 28 11.27 -31.05 2.79
CA SER A 28 10.88 -30.66 4.15
C SER A 28 9.62 -31.38 4.64
N SER A 29 9.52 -31.55 5.95
CA SER A 29 8.48 -32.30 6.65
C SER A 29 7.35 -31.43 7.24
N SER A 30 7.25 -30.14 6.88
CA SER A 30 6.17 -29.26 7.34
C SER A 30 4.93 -29.34 6.43
N LYS A 31 3.73 -29.20 7.03
CA LYS A 31 2.44 -29.30 6.33
C LYS A 31 2.21 -28.13 5.38
N GLU A 32 2.78 -26.97 5.69
CA GLU A 32 2.78 -25.77 4.87
C GLU A 32 3.63 -25.98 3.59
N GLU A 33 4.85 -26.50 3.72
CA GLU A 33 5.75 -26.79 2.59
C GLU A 33 5.18 -27.86 1.65
N ALA A 34 4.53 -28.90 2.19
CA ALA A 34 3.80 -29.90 1.41
C ALA A 34 2.65 -29.30 0.57
N ALA A 35 1.97 -28.27 1.10
CA ALA A 35 0.89 -27.61 0.40
C ALA A 35 1.41 -26.71 -0.75
N HIS A 36 2.63 -26.19 -0.66
CA HIS A 36 3.28 -25.44 -1.76
C HIS A 36 3.63 -26.38 -2.93
N VAL A 37 4.18 -27.55 -2.61
CA VAL A 37 4.47 -28.61 -3.59
C VAL A 37 3.17 -29.07 -4.26
N ASP A 38 2.08 -29.28 -3.52
CA ASP A 38 0.80 -29.73 -4.10
C ASP A 38 0.20 -28.73 -5.11
N ILE A 39 0.25 -27.42 -4.81
CA ILE A 39 -0.22 -26.41 -5.78
C ILE A 39 0.70 -26.37 -6.99
N TRP A 40 2.02 -26.27 -6.78
CA TRP A 40 2.99 -26.21 -7.87
C TRP A 40 2.87 -27.39 -8.82
N GLU A 41 2.75 -28.61 -8.31
CA GLU A 41 2.60 -29.82 -9.14
C GLU A 41 1.34 -29.78 -10.02
N LYS A 42 0.27 -29.09 -9.59
CA LYS A 42 -0.96 -28.92 -10.38
C LYS A 42 -0.85 -27.87 -11.48
N VAL A 43 0.05 -26.89 -11.32
CA VAL A 43 0.13 -25.73 -12.24
C VAL A 43 1.45 -25.61 -13.00
N LYS A 44 2.47 -26.43 -12.70
CA LYS A 44 3.80 -26.33 -13.31
C LYS A 44 3.77 -26.34 -14.85
N ASP A 45 2.84 -27.08 -15.44
CA ASP A 45 2.69 -27.20 -16.90
C ASP A 45 2.03 -25.97 -17.54
N TRP A 46 1.51 -25.03 -16.73
CA TRP A 46 0.89 -23.80 -17.21
C TRP A 46 1.91 -22.70 -17.47
N PHE A 47 3.14 -22.84 -16.96
CA PHE A 47 4.18 -21.82 -17.04
C PHE A 47 5.29 -22.25 -18.00
N CYS A 48 6.00 -21.26 -18.56
CA CYS A 48 7.25 -21.52 -19.25
C CYS A 48 8.32 -21.93 -18.22
N GLY A 49 9.11 -22.97 -18.50
CA GLY A 49 10.10 -23.53 -17.56
C GLY A 49 11.21 -22.56 -17.14
N THR A 50 11.37 -21.41 -17.80
CA THR A 50 12.29 -20.34 -17.39
C THR A 50 11.79 -19.53 -16.20
N ASN A 51 10.49 -19.58 -15.90
CA ASN A 51 9.82 -18.69 -14.95
C ASN A 51 9.43 -19.40 -13.64
N THR A 52 9.92 -20.62 -13.42
CA THR A 52 9.57 -21.47 -12.28
C THR A 52 9.84 -20.82 -10.92
N SER A 53 11.01 -20.20 -10.73
CA SER A 53 11.35 -19.58 -9.45
C SER A 53 10.43 -18.42 -9.10
N GLU A 54 10.09 -17.60 -10.10
CA GLU A 54 9.21 -16.44 -9.92
C GLU A 54 7.76 -16.89 -9.67
N ALA A 55 7.29 -17.92 -10.37
CA ALA A 55 5.94 -18.46 -10.16
C ALA A 55 5.78 -19.05 -8.75
N LEU A 56 6.80 -19.76 -8.25
CA LEU A 56 6.84 -20.27 -6.88
C LEU A 56 6.81 -19.15 -5.84
N GLU A 57 7.54 -18.06 -6.08
CA GLU A 57 7.50 -16.87 -5.22
C GLU A 57 6.07 -16.27 -5.17
N LYS A 58 5.40 -16.14 -6.32
CA LYS A 58 4.01 -15.63 -6.34
C LYS A 58 3.04 -16.55 -5.61
N ILE A 59 3.17 -17.87 -5.79
CA ILE A 59 2.37 -18.85 -5.04
C ILE A 59 2.63 -18.74 -3.54
N TYR A 60 3.88 -18.52 -3.13
CA TYR A 60 4.24 -18.30 -1.73
C TYR A 60 3.52 -17.08 -1.16
N GLU A 61 3.58 -15.94 -1.84
CA GLU A 61 2.93 -14.68 -1.45
C GLU A 61 1.39 -14.84 -1.33
N LEU A 62 0.76 -15.59 -2.24
CA LEU A 62 -0.67 -15.84 -2.18
C LEU A 62 -1.07 -16.69 -0.97
N LYS A 63 -0.24 -17.67 -0.61
CA LYS A 63 -0.57 -18.64 0.44
C LYS A 63 -0.32 -18.14 1.85
N HIS A 64 0.74 -17.37 2.07
CA HIS A 64 1.11 -16.91 3.41
C HIS A 64 0.09 -15.91 3.91
N ASN A 65 -0.53 -16.22 5.04
CA ASN A 65 -1.51 -15.34 5.65
C ASN A 65 -0.79 -14.21 6.37
N ASN A 66 -1.32 -13.00 6.20
CA ASN A 66 -1.33 -12.05 7.30
C ASN A 66 -2.67 -12.32 7.99
N ASP A 67 -2.66 -12.66 9.28
CA ASP A 67 -3.88 -12.96 10.05
C ASP A 67 -4.90 -11.81 9.95
N GLU A 68 -4.42 -10.62 9.60
CA GLU A 68 -5.14 -9.38 9.61
C GLU A 68 -4.54 -8.39 8.58
N PRO A 69 -4.90 -8.47 7.29
CA PRO A 69 -4.19 -7.75 6.24
C PRO A 69 -4.59 -6.25 6.18
N ASP A 70 -3.59 -5.39 6.05
CA ASP A 70 -3.76 -3.98 5.66
C ASP A 70 -3.77 -3.82 4.13
N THR A 71 -4.05 -2.60 3.65
CA THR A 71 -4.13 -2.31 2.21
C THR A 71 -2.81 -2.61 1.49
N GLU A 72 -1.67 -2.34 2.14
CA GLU A 72 -0.34 -2.65 1.59
C GLU A 72 -0.11 -4.16 1.42
N SER A 73 -0.50 -4.95 2.42
CA SER A 73 -0.39 -6.41 2.38
C SER A 73 -1.26 -7.02 1.28
N ILE A 74 -2.49 -6.52 1.11
CA ILE A 74 -3.35 -6.99 0.01
C ILE A 74 -2.80 -6.59 -1.35
N LEU A 75 -2.22 -5.40 -1.49
CA LEU A 75 -1.58 -5.01 -2.75
C LEU A 75 -0.51 -6.02 -3.19
N LYS A 76 0.31 -6.55 -2.26
CA LYS A 76 1.29 -7.60 -2.57
C LYS A 76 0.63 -8.86 -3.13
N LYS A 77 -0.49 -9.29 -2.54
CA LYS A 77 -1.28 -10.45 -3.01
C LYS A 77 -1.95 -10.19 -4.36
N VAL A 78 -2.50 -9.01 -4.56
CA VAL A 78 -3.08 -8.57 -5.83
C VAL A 78 -2.01 -8.61 -6.93
N ALA A 79 -0.84 -8.04 -6.68
CA ALA A 79 0.28 -8.07 -7.62
C ALA A 79 0.74 -9.49 -7.91
N ALA A 80 0.93 -10.32 -6.88
CA ALA A 80 1.32 -11.71 -7.04
C ALA A 80 0.29 -12.52 -7.85
N PHE A 81 -1.01 -12.31 -7.61
CA PHE A 81 -2.06 -12.99 -8.34
C PHE A 81 -2.09 -12.60 -9.82
N TYR A 82 -2.02 -11.29 -10.09
CA TYR A 82 -1.98 -10.76 -11.46
C TYR A 82 -0.76 -11.28 -12.22
N GLN A 83 0.44 -11.17 -11.63
CA GLN A 83 1.66 -11.64 -12.27
C GLN A 83 1.63 -13.15 -12.52
N LEU A 84 1.15 -13.94 -11.55
CA LEU A 84 1.01 -15.39 -11.73
C LEU A 84 0.05 -15.73 -12.89
N LYS A 85 -1.05 -14.98 -13.05
CA LYS A 85 -1.96 -15.13 -14.19
C LYS A 85 -1.25 -14.79 -15.51
N GLU A 86 -0.56 -13.66 -15.59
CA GLU A 86 0.14 -13.22 -16.82
C GLU A 86 1.30 -14.15 -17.22
N MET A 87 1.93 -14.81 -16.25
CA MET A 87 2.97 -15.81 -16.50
C MET A 87 2.43 -17.13 -17.07
N ALA A 88 1.14 -17.43 -16.86
CA ALA A 88 0.52 -18.64 -17.36
C ALA A 88 0.26 -18.53 -18.87
N TYR A 89 0.35 -19.65 -19.61
CA TYR A 89 -0.03 -19.65 -21.02
C TYR A 89 -1.49 -19.19 -21.18
N PRO A 90 -1.84 -18.46 -22.26
CA PRO A 90 -3.18 -17.88 -22.44
C PRO A 90 -4.34 -18.88 -22.28
N VAL A 91 -4.12 -20.16 -22.64
CA VAL A 91 -5.11 -21.24 -22.50
C VAL A 91 -5.47 -21.60 -21.05
N TYR A 92 -4.70 -21.11 -20.07
CA TYR A 92 -4.94 -21.35 -18.64
C TYR A 92 -5.34 -20.08 -17.87
N GLN A 93 -5.32 -18.90 -18.50
CA GLN A 93 -5.60 -17.63 -17.81
C GLN A 93 -7.06 -17.53 -17.33
N ASP A 94 -7.99 -18.18 -18.02
CA ASP A 94 -9.42 -18.27 -17.65
C ASP A 94 -9.67 -19.06 -16.35
N ARG A 95 -8.68 -19.83 -15.89
CA ARG A 95 -8.73 -20.56 -14.62
C ARG A 95 -8.52 -19.65 -13.41
N PHE A 96 -7.96 -18.46 -13.60
CA PHE A 96 -7.73 -17.47 -12.56
C PHE A 96 -8.98 -16.61 -12.41
N GLN A 97 -9.67 -16.73 -11.28
CA GLN A 97 -10.91 -16.02 -11.01
C GLN A 97 -10.72 -15.02 -9.88
N THR A 98 -11.23 -13.81 -10.05
CA THR A 98 -11.07 -12.72 -9.07
C THR A 98 -12.28 -11.82 -9.00
N SER A 99 -12.42 -11.14 -7.87
CA SER A 99 -13.30 -9.98 -7.74
C SER A 99 -12.83 -9.05 -6.61
N ILE A 100 -13.22 -7.78 -6.73
CA ILE A 100 -13.10 -6.77 -5.68
C ILE A 100 -14.51 -6.31 -5.35
N THR A 101 -14.94 -6.51 -4.10
CA THR A 101 -16.30 -6.15 -3.67
C THR A 101 -16.25 -5.17 -2.49
N PRO A 102 -17.06 -4.10 -2.50
CA PRO A 102 -17.18 -3.22 -1.35
C PRO A 102 -17.98 -3.89 -0.22
N ASN A 103 -17.60 -3.61 1.02
CA ASN A 103 -18.32 -4.02 2.23
C ASN A 103 -19.11 -2.84 2.81
N GLU A 104 -20.10 -3.12 3.65
CA GLU A 104 -20.98 -2.09 4.25
C GLU A 104 -20.24 -1.11 5.18
N ASP A 105 -19.13 -1.54 5.77
CA ASP A 105 -18.28 -0.79 6.70
C ASP A 105 -17.25 0.11 6.00
N GLY A 106 -17.27 0.17 4.67
CA GLY A 106 -16.31 0.94 3.88
C GLY A 106 -14.97 0.22 3.64
N ALA A 107 -14.84 -1.02 4.12
CA ALA A 107 -13.78 -1.95 3.72
C ALA A 107 -14.10 -2.57 2.35
N TYR A 108 -13.17 -3.36 1.84
CA TYR A 108 -13.31 -4.11 0.60
C TYR A 108 -12.86 -5.56 0.80
N THR A 109 -13.38 -6.45 -0.04
CA THR A 109 -12.99 -7.85 -0.06
C THR A 109 -12.32 -8.17 -1.40
N PHE A 110 -11.08 -8.67 -1.33
CA PHE A 110 -10.39 -9.27 -2.46
C PHE A 110 -10.64 -10.78 -2.43
N SER A 111 -11.44 -11.25 -3.38
CA SER A 111 -11.73 -12.68 -3.56
C SER A 111 -10.98 -13.21 -4.76
N PHE A 112 -10.29 -14.34 -4.59
CA PHE A 112 -9.53 -14.98 -5.67
C PHE A 112 -9.51 -16.50 -5.55
N SER A 113 -9.48 -17.19 -6.68
CA SER A 113 -9.35 -18.64 -6.77
C SER A 113 -8.58 -19.04 -8.03
N ILE A 114 -8.07 -20.27 -8.05
CA ILE A 114 -7.50 -20.89 -9.26
C ILE A 114 -8.20 -22.22 -9.44
N LYS A 115 -9.01 -22.33 -10.51
CA LYS A 115 -9.85 -23.51 -10.77
C LYS A 115 -9.03 -24.80 -10.77
N ASP A 116 -9.52 -25.81 -10.04
CA ASP A 116 -8.93 -27.13 -9.85
C ASP A 116 -7.59 -27.16 -9.06
N VAL A 117 -7.15 -26.01 -8.53
CA VAL A 117 -5.82 -25.84 -7.91
C VAL A 117 -5.91 -25.24 -6.52
N MET A 118 -6.64 -24.13 -6.38
CA MET A 118 -6.73 -23.34 -5.17
C MET A 118 -8.18 -22.91 -4.96
N ASP A 119 -8.75 -23.34 -3.84
CA ASP A 119 -10.08 -22.92 -3.39
C ASP A 119 -10.15 -21.41 -3.23
N GLU A 120 -11.36 -20.87 -3.33
CA GLU A 120 -11.60 -19.45 -3.14
C GLU A 120 -11.11 -18.97 -1.78
N ARG A 121 -10.37 -17.86 -1.81
CA ARG A 121 -9.95 -17.10 -0.64
C ARG A 121 -10.54 -15.72 -0.74
N ALA A 122 -11.11 -15.24 0.36
CA ALA A 122 -11.65 -13.89 0.50
C ALA A 122 -10.87 -13.16 1.60
N LEU A 123 -10.24 -12.04 1.25
CA LEU A 123 -9.43 -11.25 2.17
C LEU A 123 -10.01 -9.85 2.29
N VAL A 124 -10.40 -9.48 3.51
CA VAL A 124 -10.95 -8.14 3.81
C VAL A 124 -9.81 -7.15 4.04
N TYR A 125 -9.87 -5.97 3.42
CA TYR A 125 -8.88 -4.90 3.54
C TYR A 125 -9.52 -3.52 3.49
N GLY A 126 -8.71 -2.49 3.73
CA GLY A 126 -9.26 -1.14 3.92
C GLY A 126 -9.98 -0.97 5.25
N ASN A 127 -9.78 -1.90 6.20
CA ASN A 127 -10.14 -1.66 7.59
C ASN A 127 -9.33 -0.46 8.09
N THR A 128 -10.03 0.64 8.32
CA THR A 128 -9.39 1.91 8.64
C THR A 128 -8.54 1.83 9.89
N GLU A 129 -8.85 1.00 10.88
CA GLU A 129 -8.06 0.95 12.13
C GLU A 129 -6.63 0.44 11.89
N LYS A 130 -6.46 -0.60 11.07
CA LYS A 130 -5.13 -1.14 10.73
C LYS A 130 -4.38 -0.25 9.78
N ASP A 131 -5.06 0.25 8.75
CA ASP A 131 -4.46 1.23 7.85
C ASP A 131 -3.99 2.47 8.63
N ILE A 132 -4.77 2.93 9.61
CA ILE A 132 -4.41 4.03 10.51
C ILE A 132 -3.19 3.64 11.37
N TYR A 133 -3.14 2.43 11.92
CA TYR A 133 -2.00 1.95 12.68
C TYR A 133 -0.72 1.90 11.83
N SER A 134 -0.75 1.19 10.69
CA SER A 134 0.38 1.10 9.75
C SER A 134 0.84 2.48 9.28
N LEU A 135 -0.09 3.40 9.03
CA LEU A 135 0.19 4.78 8.66
C LEU A 135 0.88 5.56 9.80
N LYS A 136 0.40 5.44 11.05
CA LYS A 136 0.96 6.16 12.21
C LYS A 136 2.38 5.72 12.51
N GLU A 137 2.70 4.44 12.31
CA GLU A 137 4.04 3.85 12.51
C GLU A 137 5.07 4.27 11.45
N ARG A 138 4.63 4.77 10.28
CA ARG A 138 5.57 5.18 9.22
C ARG A 138 6.44 6.36 9.63
N GLU A 139 7.67 6.36 9.12
CA GLU A 139 8.56 7.52 9.19
C GLU A 139 7.92 8.72 8.47
N LEU A 140 8.11 9.90 9.04
CA LEU A 140 7.63 11.13 8.42
C LEU A 140 8.52 11.50 7.24
N THR A 141 7.93 11.80 6.08
CA THR A 141 8.64 12.31 4.91
C THR A 141 7.94 13.54 4.34
N ASN A 142 8.61 14.30 3.48
CA ASN A 142 7.98 15.40 2.73
C ASN A 142 7.62 15.01 1.28
N ASN A 143 7.41 13.73 0.97
CA ASN A 143 6.97 13.29 -0.36
C ASN A 143 5.58 13.84 -0.72
N SER A 144 4.78 14.15 0.28
CA SER A 144 3.52 14.88 0.13
C SER A 144 3.67 16.33 -0.34
N GLU A 145 4.86 16.92 -0.21
CA GLU A 145 5.15 18.33 -0.50
C GLU A 145 4.26 19.31 0.26
N LEU A 146 3.64 18.88 1.37
CA LEU A 146 2.79 19.76 2.18
C LEU A 146 3.61 20.91 2.76
N LEU A 147 4.82 20.65 3.24
CA LEU A 147 5.74 21.65 3.75
C LEU A 147 6.55 22.29 2.62
N ASP A 148 6.98 23.54 2.83
CA ASP A 148 7.84 24.25 1.87
C ASP A 148 9.13 23.50 1.59
N TYR A 149 9.35 23.16 0.32
CA TYR A 149 10.48 22.36 -0.14
C TYR A 149 11.84 23.04 0.17
N ASN A 150 11.93 24.36 0.04
CA ASN A 150 13.17 25.08 0.27
C ASN A 150 13.53 25.10 1.75
N THR A 151 12.53 25.28 2.63
CA THR A 151 12.71 25.18 4.07
C THR A 151 13.13 23.78 4.48
N VAL A 152 12.47 22.73 3.97
CA VAL A 152 12.82 21.34 4.28
C VAL A 152 14.26 21.01 3.86
N ILE A 153 14.71 21.44 2.68
CA ILE A 153 16.10 21.20 2.24
C ILE A 153 17.11 21.98 3.06
N ARG A 154 16.81 23.24 3.38
CA ARG A 154 17.76 24.13 4.05
C ARG A 154 17.90 23.82 5.54
N GLU A 155 16.79 23.50 6.20
CA GLU A 155 16.68 23.48 7.67
C GLU A 155 16.29 22.10 8.22
N GLY A 156 15.81 21.20 7.36
CA GLY A 156 15.37 19.87 7.74
C GLY A 156 13.86 19.78 7.97
N LEU A 157 13.36 18.54 7.92
CA LEU A 157 11.95 18.21 8.02
C LEU A 157 11.33 18.64 9.35
N ASP A 158 11.99 18.32 10.47
CA ASP A 158 11.48 18.63 11.81
C ASP A 158 11.41 20.14 12.05
N VAL A 159 12.39 20.90 11.54
CA VAL A 159 12.39 22.36 11.66
C VAL A 159 11.27 22.97 10.83
N ALA A 160 11.07 22.50 9.58
CA ALA A 160 9.98 22.95 8.74
C ALA A 160 8.61 22.63 9.35
N LEU A 161 8.43 21.45 9.93
CA LEU A 161 7.20 21.07 10.61
C LEU A 161 6.96 21.95 11.84
N ASN A 162 7.98 22.21 12.66
CA ASN A 162 7.86 23.06 13.85
C ASN A 162 7.52 24.52 13.54
N GLN A 163 7.68 24.96 12.29
CA GLN A 163 7.26 26.29 11.83
C GLN A 163 5.76 26.34 11.45
N VAL A 164 5.07 25.20 11.39
CA VAL A 164 3.65 25.15 11.04
C VAL A 164 2.81 25.77 12.16
N LYS A 165 1.90 26.65 11.76
CA LYS A 165 0.95 27.33 12.66
C LYS A 165 -0.41 27.43 11.99
N TYR A 166 -1.47 27.33 12.78
CA TYR A 166 -2.81 27.60 12.30
C TYR A 166 -3.15 29.08 12.47
N ASP A 167 -3.65 29.70 11.41
CA ASP A 167 -4.13 31.08 11.36
C ASP A 167 -5.67 31.05 11.37
N ASP A 168 -6.24 31.36 12.53
CA ASP A 168 -7.69 31.36 12.76
C ASP A 168 -8.43 32.35 11.85
N GLU A 169 -7.84 33.52 11.57
CA GLU A 169 -8.47 34.57 10.77
C GLU A 169 -8.58 34.16 9.31
N LYS A 170 -7.53 33.51 8.79
CA LYS A 170 -7.47 33.07 7.39
C LYS A 170 -8.00 31.65 7.19
N ASN A 171 -8.23 30.89 8.26
CA ASN A 171 -8.52 29.46 8.25
C ASN A 171 -7.52 28.68 7.38
N LYS A 172 -6.22 28.87 7.67
CA LYS A 172 -5.10 28.32 6.90
C LYS A 172 -3.95 27.90 7.80
N LEU A 173 -3.06 27.08 7.27
CA LEU A 173 -1.82 26.70 7.94
C LEU A 173 -0.63 27.47 7.35
N GLU A 174 0.01 28.30 8.16
CA GLU A 174 1.34 28.83 7.86
C GLU A 174 2.36 27.68 7.85
N GLY A 175 3.40 27.80 7.01
CA GLY A 175 4.39 26.72 6.81
C GLY A 175 3.94 25.60 5.85
N VAL A 176 2.66 25.56 5.48
CA VAL A 176 2.12 24.67 4.43
C VAL A 176 2.03 25.42 3.10
N CYS A 177 2.49 24.80 2.01
CA CYS A 177 2.42 25.35 0.66
C CYS A 177 0.98 25.75 0.28
N LEU A 178 0.79 26.94 -0.30
CA LEU A 178 -0.53 27.47 -0.65
C LEU A 178 -1.33 26.52 -1.56
N ALA A 179 -0.67 25.89 -2.54
CA ALA A 179 -1.28 24.92 -3.45
C ALA A 179 -1.78 23.65 -2.72
N ASN A 180 -1.25 23.38 -1.53
CA ASN A 180 -1.50 22.16 -0.76
C ASN A 180 -2.41 22.36 0.45
N GLN A 181 -2.90 23.57 0.71
CA GLN A 181 -3.83 23.86 1.82
C GLN A 181 -5.07 22.96 1.81
N GLY A 182 -5.65 22.72 0.62
CA GLY A 182 -6.81 21.82 0.48
C GLY A 182 -6.49 20.35 0.79
N ARG A 183 -5.23 19.92 0.66
CA ARG A 183 -4.80 18.54 0.89
C ARG A 183 -4.64 18.20 2.36
N VAL A 184 -4.60 19.21 3.25
CA VAL A 184 -4.52 19.04 4.70
C VAL A 184 -5.91 18.82 5.34
N ASN A 185 -6.99 18.90 4.56
CA ASN A 185 -8.33 18.53 4.98
C ASN A 185 -8.84 19.23 6.26
N LEU A 186 -8.50 20.51 6.46
CA LEU A 186 -8.99 21.32 7.59
C LEU A 186 -10.53 21.36 7.65
N HIS A 187 -11.22 21.22 6.52
CA HIS A 187 -12.68 21.16 6.45
C HIS A 187 -13.30 19.96 7.18
N LEU A 188 -12.52 18.92 7.49
CA LEU A 188 -12.98 17.75 8.26
C LEU A 188 -12.88 17.96 9.78
N LEU A 189 -12.18 19.01 10.21
CA LEU A 189 -12.01 19.34 11.62
C LEU A 189 -13.16 20.21 12.11
N HIS A 190 -13.53 20.02 13.38
CA HIS A 190 -14.51 20.89 14.03
C HIS A 190 -13.91 22.28 14.28
N GLU A 191 -14.76 23.30 14.43
CA GLU A 191 -14.29 24.66 14.70
C GLU A 191 -13.59 24.77 16.06
N GLU A 192 -14.06 24.05 17.08
CA GLU A 192 -13.41 24.01 18.40
C GLU A 192 -12.00 23.44 18.30
N THR A 193 -11.82 22.39 17.49
CA THR A 193 -10.51 21.79 17.21
C THR A 193 -9.57 22.77 16.52
N LYS A 194 -10.07 23.55 15.55
CA LYS A 194 -9.28 24.57 14.88
C LYS A 194 -8.88 25.71 15.81
N GLN A 195 -9.80 26.19 16.63
CA GLN A 195 -9.50 27.22 17.64
C GLN A 195 -8.41 26.74 18.61
N GLU A 196 -8.47 25.48 19.05
CA GLU A 196 -7.43 24.92 19.90
C GLU A 196 -6.09 24.78 19.16
N MET A 197 -6.07 24.53 17.84
CA MET A 197 -4.83 24.60 17.04
C MET A 197 -4.23 26.00 16.98
N GLY A 198 -5.06 27.04 16.97
CA GLY A 198 -4.62 28.44 17.01
C GLY A 198 -3.94 28.79 18.33
N ILE A 199 -4.45 28.24 19.44
CA ILE A 199 -3.88 28.40 20.78
C ILE A 199 -2.62 27.51 20.95
N ASN A 200 -2.70 26.25 20.53
CA ASN A 200 -1.66 25.25 20.68
C ASN A 200 -1.17 24.76 19.31
N GLN A 201 -0.10 25.38 18.82
CA GLN A 201 0.51 25.09 17.53
C GLN A 201 0.97 23.63 17.38
N HIS A 202 1.26 22.94 18.48
CA HIS A 202 1.61 21.51 18.44
C HIS A 202 0.48 20.66 17.83
N LEU A 203 -0.79 21.06 17.99
CA LEU A 203 -1.91 20.37 17.36
C LEU A 203 -1.93 20.57 15.84
N ALA A 204 -1.61 21.77 15.36
CA ALA A 204 -1.46 22.03 13.93
C ALA A 204 -0.32 21.18 13.33
N GLN A 205 0.80 21.10 14.02
CA GLN A 205 1.96 20.28 13.63
C GLN A 205 1.61 18.78 13.61
N LYS A 206 0.95 18.29 14.67
CA LYS A 206 0.48 16.89 14.76
C LYS A 206 -0.48 16.56 13.62
N TRP A 207 -1.43 17.45 13.33
CA TRP A 207 -2.38 17.26 12.24
C TRP A 207 -1.70 17.23 10.87
N VAL A 208 -0.80 18.19 10.58
CA VAL A 208 -0.05 18.21 9.33
C VAL A 208 0.78 16.94 9.17
N SER A 209 1.52 16.53 10.21
CA SER A 209 2.29 15.28 10.21
C SER A 209 1.43 14.06 9.87
N LEU A 210 0.23 13.97 10.47
CA LEU A 210 -0.71 12.89 10.19
C LEU A 210 -1.20 12.89 8.73
N GLN A 211 -1.48 14.07 8.17
CA GLN A 211 -1.88 14.21 6.77
C GLN A 211 -0.74 13.88 5.80
N MET A 212 0.52 14.23 6.15
CA MET A 212 1.71 13.85 5.38
C MET A 212 1.84 12.33 5.32
N LYS A 213 1.82 11.65 6.49
CA LYS A 213 1.87 10.19 6.56
C LYS A 213 0.73 9.52 5.79
N CYS A 214 -0.49 10.06 5.89
CA CYS A 214 -1.63 9.57 5.15
C CYS A 214 -1.46 9.69 3.64
N PHE A 215 -0.93 10.82 3.17
CA PHE A 215 -0.64 10.98 1.76
C PHE A 215 0.42 9.97 1.30
N ASP A 216 1.54 9.89 2.02
CA ASP A 216 2.69 9.05 1.66
C ASP A 216 2.34 7.57 1.64
N TYR A 217 1.54 7.09 2.61
CA TYR A 217 1.04 5.72 2.65
C TYR A 217 0.34 5.38 1.33
N TYR A 218 -0.80 6.01 1.06
CA TYR A 218 -1.61 5.69 -0.12
C TYR A 218 -0.94 6.05 -1.45
N ALA A 219 -0.04 7.04 -1.47
CA ALA A 219 0.78 7.32 -2.65
C ALA A 219 1.76 6.17 -2.94
N ALA A 220 2.37 5.58 -1.91
CA ALA A 220 3.23 4.42 -2.06
C ALA A 220 2.46 3.20 -2.58
N GLN A 221 1.26 2.91 -2.05
CA GLN A 221 0.46 1.81 -2.61
C GLN A 221 0.06 2.06 -4.06
N ARG A 222 -0.27 3.31 -4.41
CA ARG A 222 -0.60 3.64 -5.80
C ARG A 222 0.60 3.47 -6.73
N SER A 223 1.76 4.01 -6.32
CA SER A 223 3.00 3.86 -7.08
C SER A 223 3.40 2.40 -7.25
N SER A 224 3.27 1.58 -6.20
CA SER A 224 3.56 0.15 -6.26
C SER A 224 2.62 -0.60 -7.21
N LEU A 225 1.33 -0.23 -7.26
CA LEU A 225 0.38 -0.78 -8.22
C LEU A 225 0.71 -0.36 -9.65
N ASP A 226 1.05 0.91 -9.88
CA ASP A 226 1.46 1.43 -11.19
C ASP A 226 2.82 0.88 -11.67
N SER A 227 3.62 0.27 -10.76
CA SER A 227 4.93 -0.31 -11.07
C SER A 227 4.89 -1.82 -11.34
N ILE A 228 3.71 -2.44 -11.35
CA ILE A 228 3.58 -3.86 -11.67
C ILE A 228 3.92 -4.05 -13.15
N ASP A 229 4.88 -4.93 -13.42
CA ASP A 229 5.35 -5.18 -14.79
C ASP A 229 4.21 -5.68 -15.69
N GLY A 230 4.16 -5.14 -16.91
CA GLY A 230 3.10 -5.44 -17.89
C GLY A 230 1.71 -4.88 -17.59
N LEU A 231 1.50 -4.21 -16.44
CA LEU A 231 0.20 -3.65 -16.07
C LEU A 231 0.05 -2.19 -16.52
N ASP A 232 -0.99 -1.91 -17.32
CA ASP A 232 -1.56 -0.57 -17.46
C ASP A 232 -3.00 -0.57 -16.92
N ILE A 233 -3.22 0.13 -15.80
CA ILE A 233 -4.51 0.17 -15.10
C ILE A 233 -5.64 0.77 -15.96
N THR A 234 -5.30 1.60 -16.95
CA THR A 234 -6.28 2.19 -17.86
C THR A 234 -6.63 1.24 -19.00
N SER A 235 -5.70 0.39 -19.42
CA SER A 235 -5.93 -0.56 -20.50
C SER A 235 -6.74 -1.80 -20.08
N VAL A 236 -6.83 -2.08 -18.78
CA VAL A 236 -7.60 -3.25 -18.26
C VAL A 236 -9.10 -3.01 -18.16
N ILE A 237 -9.59 -1.78 -18.36
CA ILE A 237 -11.03 -1.45 -18.27
C ILE A 237 -11.80 -2.20 -19.37
N GLY A 238 -12.88 -2.88 -18.99
CA GLY A 238 -13.66 -3.73 -19.91
C GLY A 238 -12.96 -5.03 -20.35
N THR A 239 -11.83 -5.39 -19.74
CA THR A 239 -11.14 -6.67 -19.95
C THR A 239 -11.40 -7.63 -18.78
N GLU A 240 -10.95 -8.88 -18.90
CA GLU A 240 -10.97 -9.84 -17.78
C GLU A 240 -10.10 -9.41 -16.57
N ASN A 241 -9.21 -8.43 -16.75
CA ASN A 241 -8.38 -7.87 -15.69
C ASN A 241 -8.95 -6.57 -15.08
N GLU A 242 -10.21 -6.22 -15.39
CA GLU A 242 -10.88 -5.00 -14.87
C GLU A 242 -10.94 -4.95 -13.33
N TRP A 243 -10.86 -6.09 -12.64
CA TRP A 243 -10.75 -6.17 -11.19
C TRP A 243 -9.55 -5.39 -10.63
N ILE A 244 -8.46 -5.22 -11.39
CA ILE A 244 -7.32 -4.38 -11.02
C ILE A 244 -7.72 -2.90 -11.00
N HIS A 245 -8.55 -2.48 -11.95
CA HIS A 245 -9.11 -1.13 -11.95
C HIS A 245 -10.01 -0.91 -10.72
N HIS A 246 -10.85 -1.89 -10.38
CA HIS A 246 -11.67 -1.83 -9.15
C HIS A 246 -10.80 -1.79 -7.88
N PHE A 247 -9.71 -2.55 -7.83
CA PHE A 247 -8.76 -2.50 -6.73
C PHE A 247 -8.12 -1.09 -6.61
N ALA A 248 -7.67 -0.54 -7.73
CA ALA A 248 -7.16 0.83 -7.83
C ALA A 248 -8.16 1.87 -7.31
N GLN A 249 -9.44 1.75 -7.68
CA GLN A 249 -10.50 2.62 -7.19
C GLN A 249 -10.72 2.45 -5.68
N SER A 250 -10.69 1.22 -5.18
CA SER A 250 -10.86 0.94 -3.75
C SER A 250 -9.82 1.66 -2.88
N ILE A 251 -8.56 1.75 -3.32
CA ILE A 251 -7.51 2.49 -2.60
C ILE A 251 -7.89 3.97 -2.42
N ASN A 252 -8.50 4.59 -3.43
CA ASN A 252 -8.92 5.99 -3.37
C ASN A 252 -10.08 6.20 -2.39
N GLU A 253 -11.04 5.28 -2.38
CA GLU A 253 -12.17 5.32 -1.45
C GLU A 253 -11.74 5.03 -0.02
N ILE A 254 -10.90 4.02 0.20
CA ILE A 254 -10.29 3.71 1.50
C ILE A 254 -9.52 4.92 2.02
N LYS A 255 -8.70 5.58 1.19
CA LYS A 255 -8.00 6.82 1.55
C LYS A 255 -8.95 7.93 2.01
N ARG A 256 -10.10 8.10 1.35
CA ARG A 256 -11.12 9.08 1.74
C ARG A 256 -11.71 8.74 3.11
N ASN A 257 -12.06 7.46 3.33
CA ASN A 257 -12.60 6.98 4.60
C ASN A 257 -11.60 7.12 5.75
N THR A 258 -10.34 6.73 5.53
CA THR A 258 -9.24 6.88 6.49
C THR A 258 -9.05 8.34 6.90
N ARG A 259 -9.10 9.29 5.96
CA ARG A 259 -9.03 10.73 6.30
C ARG A 259 -10.17 11.20 7.19
N GLY A 260 -11.40 10.72 6.92
CA GLY A 260 -12.56 11.01 7.77
C GLY A 260 -12.39 10.45 9.18
N ASN A 261 -11.92 9.21 9.30
CA ASN A 261 -11.69 8.57 10.59
C ASN A 261 -10.54 9.22 11.38
N LEU A 262 -9.44 9.58 10.71
CA LEU A 262 -8.35 10.35 11.31
C LEU A 262 -8.83 11.71 11.84
N ALA A 263 -9.67 12.42 11.07
CA ALA A 263 -10.26 13.68 11.53
C ALA A 263 -11.17 13.47 12.76
N LYS A 264 -11.99 12.41 12.75
CA LYS A 264 -12.86 12.05 13.87
C LYS A 264 -12.06 11.72 15.13
N GLU A 265 -11.01 10.91 15.03
CA GLU A 265 -10.09 10.62 16.14
C GLU A 265 -9.47 11.91 16.67
N PHE A 266 -8.92 12.73 15.77
CA PHE A 266 -8.25 13.98 16.13
C PHE A 266 -9.19 14.98 16.81
N ASN A 267 -10.42 15.14 16.31
CA ASN A 267 -11.45 15.99 16.92
C ASN A 267 -11.86 15.50 18.32
N ASN A 268 -11.81 14.18 18.57
CA ASN A 268 -12.17 13.60 19.86
C ASN A 268 -11.05 13.70 20.89
N GLU A 269 -9.78 13.77 20.48
CA GLU A 269 -8.65 13.98 21.38
C GLU A 269 -8.64 15.37 22.05
N ILE A 270 -9.36 16.34 21.47
CA ILE A 270 -9.38 17.75 21.91
C ILE A 270 -10.58 18.06 22.83
N LYS A 271 -11.51 17.10 23.00
CA LYS A 271 -12.63 17.21 23.94
C LYS A 271 -12.24 16.77 25.34
#